data_AF-A0A0Q7VLY3-F1
#
_entry.id   AF-A0A0Q7VLY3-F1
#
_cell.length_a   1.000
_cell.length_b   1.000
_cell.length_c   1.000
_cell.angle_alpha   90.00
_cell.angle_beta   90.00
_cell.angle_gamma   90.00
#
_symmetry.space_group_name_H-M   'P 1'
#
loop_
_entity.id
_entity.type
_entity.pdbx_description
1 polymer ?
#
loop_
_entity_poly.entity_id
_entity_poly.type
_entity_poly.pdbx_seq_one_letter_code
_entity_poly.pdbx_strand_id
1 'polypeptide(L)'
;MKNARGFTLIELLVAITVLAIVAVLGWRGLDGIVRSREQLTLNMEQTRGTQLTFAQMQSDLEQIADKPLLRERQTMLAENNRLVFVRTVMVENAASQLQVVSYTIRDGLLSRTESRGARDLIELDALWKAALEQSGPQSPVGLQSGVANMEFRVWEGGGWRQPGNSATSASEPKCADPDPNKCKDLMAKAAAANKAEGPSGLEISLQIQGQPAPLVKVFLLGSV
;
A
#
# COMPACT_ATOMS: atom_id res chain seq x y z
N MET A 1 -67.09 25.81 49.02
CA MET A 1 -65.88 25.28 49.69
C MET A 1 -65.30 24.20 48.80
N LYS A 2 -64.09 24.37 48.26
CA LYS A 2 -63.47 23.39 47.35
C LYS A 2 -62.60 22.44 48.17
N ASN A 3 -62.93 21.15 48.17
CA ASN A 3 -62.15 20.10 48.82
C ASN A 3 -60.80 19.94 48.10
N ALA A 4 -59.70 20.19 48.80
CA ALA A 4 -58.37 19.85 48.31
C ALA A 4 -58.22 18.32 48.32
N ARG A 5 -58.07 17.71 47.14
CA ARG A 5 -57.75 16.29 47.01
C ARG A 5 -56.27 16.11 47.28
N GLY A 6 -55.92 15.34 48.31
CA GLY A 6 -54.54 15.03 48.67
C GLY A 6 -53.93 14.03 47.69
N PHE A 7 -52.66 14.25 47.34
CA PHE A 7 -51.87 13.38 46.46
C PHE A 7 -51.67 12.01 47.12
N THR A 8 -51.99 10.93 46.43
CA THR A 8 -51.84 9.58 46.99
C THR A 8 -50.40 9.08 46.82
N LEU A 9 -49.93 8.25 47.76
CA LEU A 9 -48.59 7.64 47.68
C LEU A 9 -48.41 6.82 46.40
N ILE A 10 -49.51 6.24 45.88
CA ILE A 10 -49.50 5.47 44.64
C ILE A 10 -49.35 6.36 43.39
N GLU A 11 -49.95 7.55 43.35
CA GLU A 11 -49.73 8.52 42.25
C GLU A 11 -48.27 8.95 42.18
N LEU A 12 -47.64 9.18 43.34
CA LEU A 12 -46.21 9.53 43.38
C LEU A 12 -45.33 8.39 42.90
N LEU A 13 -45.63 7.16 43.31
CA LEU A 13 -44.88 5.97 42.91
C LEU A 13 -45.01 5.71 41.40
N VAL A 14 -46.21 5.85 40.83
CA VAL A 14 -46.42 5.73 39.38
C VAL A 14 -45.69 6.85 38.64
N ALA A 15 -45.73 8.09 39.14
CA ALA A 15 -45.03 9.20 38.51
C ALA A 15 -43.51 9.00 38.45
N ILE A 16 -42.88 8.60 39.57
CA ILE A 16 -41.43 8.37 39.60
C ILE A 16 -41.01 7.15 38.77
N THR A 17 -41.86 6.11 38.68
CA THR A 17 -41.53 4.92 37.87
C THR A 17 -41.59 5.22 36.38
N VAL A 18 -42.62 5.94 35.90
CA VAL A 18 -42.68 6.39 34.51
C VAL A 18 -41.52 7.32 34.20
N LEU A 19 -41.23 8.28 35.08
CA LEU A 19 -40.10 9.20 34.90
C LEU A 19 -38.77 8.44 34.83
N ALA A 20 -38.57 7.43 35.68
CA ALA A 20 -37.37 6.60 35.67
C ALA A 20 -37.23 5.83 34.34
N ILE A 21 -38.31 5.25 33.82
CA ILE A 21 -38.28 4.54 32.52
C ILE A 21 -37.92 5.51 31.39
N VAL A 22 -38.58 6.67 31.34
CA VAL A 22 -38.30 7.70 30.31
C VAL A 22 -36.86 8.18 30.40
N ALA A 23 -36.34 8.41 31.61
CA ALA A 23 -34.95 8.80 31.82
C ALA A 23 -33.97 7.73 31.31
N VAL A 24 -34.21 6.45 31.61
CA VAL A 24 -33.37 5.33 31.12
C VAL A 24 -33.42 5.23 29.60
N LEU A 25 -34.61 5.30 29.00
CA LEU A 25 -34.76 5.25 27.55
C LEU A 25 -34.08 6.44 26.86
N GLY A 26 -34.21 7.64 27.42
CA GLY A 26 -33.54 8.85 26.93
C GLY A 26 -32.02 8.71 26.97
N TRP A 27 -31.46 8.21 28.07
CA TRP A 27 -30.02 7.96 28.20
C TRP A 27 -29.52 6.91 27.21
N ARG A 28 -30.23 5.77 27.08
CA ARG A 28 -29.83 4.71 26.13
C ARG A 28 -29.94 5.16 24.67
N GLY A 29 -30.96 5.96 24.34
CA GLY A 29 -31.12 6.56 23.02
C GLY A 29 -29.96 7.48 22.66
N LEU A 30 -29.58 8.37 23.58
CA LEU A 30 -28.44 9.27 23.41
C LEU A 30 -27.12 8.51 23.27
N ASP A 31 -26.86 7.55 24.16
CA ASP A 31 -25.67 6.71 24.17
C ASP A 31 -25.53 5.86 22.89
N GLY A 32 -26.65 5.37 22.35
CA GLY A 32 -26.70 4.72 21.04
C GLY A 32 -26.28 5.64 19.90
N ILE A 33 -26.75 6.88 19.88
CA ILE A 33 -26.41 7.88 18.85
C ILE A 33 -24.92 8.25 18.94
N VAL A 34 -24.39 8.48 20.14
CA VAL A 34 -22.98 8.85 20.35
C VAL A 34 -22.06 7.75 19.82
N ARG A 35 -22.26 6.49 20.23
CA ARG A 35 -21.47 5.35 19.74
C ARG A 35 -21.56 5.17 18.23
N SER A 36 -22.75 5.34 17.64
CA SER A 36 -22.93 5.23 16.19
C SER A 36 -22.15 6.31 15.45
N ARG A 37 -22.15 7.55 15.95
CA ARG A 37 -21.36 8.65 15.37
C ARG A 37 -19.86 8.39 15.46
N GLU A 38 -19.38 7.89 16.59
CA GLU A 38 -17.98 7.53 16.77
C GLU A 38 -17.54 6.46 15.77
N GLN A 39 -18.31 5.36 15.65
CA GLN A 39 -18.03 4.30 14.68
C GLN A 39 -18.05 4.80 13.24
N LEU A 40 -19.05 5.62 12.89
CA LEU A 40 -19.13 6.20 11.54
C LEU A 40 -17.92 7.08 11.25
N THR A 41 -17.49 7.89 12.21
CA THR A 41 -16.32 8.77 12.07
C THR A 41 -15.05 7.95 11.84
N LEU A 42 -14.85 6.89 12.62
CA LEU A 42 -13.71 5.98 12.46
C LEU A 42 -13.70 5.31 11.09
N ASN A 43 -14.86 4.84 10.61
CA ASN A 43 -14.98 4.23 9.29
C ASN A 43 -14.70 5.23 8.15
N MET A 44 -15.16 6.47 8.30
CA MET A 44 -14.90 7.54 7.33
C MET A 44 -13.41 7.89 7.26
N GLU A 45 -12.74 8.05 8.41
CA GLU A 45 -11.30 8.32 8.46
C GLU A 45 -10.49 7.15 7.89
N GLN A 46 -10.86 5.89 8.21
CA GLN A 46 -10.21 4.71 7.65
C GLN A 46 -10.35 4.64 6.12
N THR A 47 -11.56 4.91 5.61
CA THR A 47 -11.82 4.91 4.16
C THR A 47 -11.02 6.02 3.47
N ARG A 48 -11.00 7.22 4.05
CA ARG A 48 -10.24 8.36 3.54
C ARG A 48 -8.74 8.06 3.52
N GLY A 49 -8.19 7.54 4.61
CA GLY A 49 -6.77 7.17 4.69
C GLY A 49 -6.38 6.12 3.65
N THR A 50 -7.27 5.14 3.41
CA THR A 50 -7.03 4.11 2.38
C THR A 50 -7.10 4.69 0.97
N GLN A 51 -8.05 5.59 0.68
CA GLN A 51 -8.12 6.28 -0.62
C GLN A 51 -6.86 7.12 -0.88
N LEU A 52 -6.37 7.85 0.12
CA LEU A 52 -5.13 8.64 0.02
C LEU A 52 -3.91 7.74 -0.19
N THR A 53 -3.84 6.62 0.53
CA THR A 53 -2.79 5.61 0.36
C THR A 53 -2.75 5.08 -1.08
N PHE A 54 -3.91 4.71 -1.64
CA PHE A 54 -3.98 4.25 -3.02
C PHE A 54 -3.71 5.36 -4.05
N ALA A 55 -4.07 6.61 -3.77
CA ALA A 55 -3.71 7.74 -4.63
C ALA A 55 -2.19 7.97 -4.64
N GLN A 56 -1.54 7.86 -3.47
CA GLN A 56 -0.08 7.95 -3.36
C GLN A 56 0.61 6.80 -4.12
N MET A 57 0.13 5.56 -3.97
CA MET A 57 0.63 4.41 -4.74
C MET A 57 0.44 4.60 -6.24
N GLN A 58 -0.73 5.08 -6.68
CA GLN A 58 -1.00 5.38 -8.09
C GLN A 58 0.03 6.37 -8.62
N SER A 59 0.22 7.50 -7.94
CA SER A 59 1.15 8.54 -8.36
C SER A 59 2.59 8.05 -8.47
N ASP A 60 3.03 7.17 -7.56
CA ASP A 60 4.38 6.61 -7.65
C ASP A 60 4.51 5.55 -8.76
N LEU A 61 3.50 4.68 -8.93
CA LEU A 61 3.52 3.59 -9.90
C LEU A 61 3.35 4.07 -11.35
N GLU A 62 2.63 5.18 -11.58
CA GLU A 62 2.57 5.86 -12.87
C GLU A 62 3.95 6.34 -13.34
N GLN A 63 4.87 6.56 -12.40
CA GLN A 63 6.24 7.00 -12.68
C GLN A 63 7.25 5.85 -12.64
N ILE A 64 6.80 4.58 -12.61
CA ILE A 64 7.72 3.44 -12.59
C ILE A 64 8.71 3.50 -13.75
N ALA A 65 9.99 3.23 -13.47
CA ALA A 65 11.04 3.36 -14.46
C ALA A 65 11.02 2.19 -15.46
N ASP A 66 11.14 2.52 -16.74
CA ASP A 66 11.16 1.53 -17.82
C ASP A 66 12.44 0.66 -17.77
N LYS A 67 12.30 -0.64 -18.06
CA LYS A 67 13.43 -1.60 -18.05
C LYS A 67 14.64 -1.19 -18.92
N PRO A 68 14.46 -0.65 -20.15
CA PRO A 68 15.60 -0.25 -20.98
C PRO A 68 16.46 0.84 -20.36
N LEU A 69 15.84 1.77 -19.61
CA LEU A 69 16.56 2.82 -18.88
C LEU A 69 17.49 2.24 -17.80
N LEU A 70 17.10 1.09 -17.24
CA LEU A 70 17.77 0.43 -16.12
C LEU A 70 18.75 -0.67 -16.55
N ARG A 71 18.95 -0.86 -17.87
CA ARG A 71 19.79 -1.93 -18.45
C ARG A 71 19.37 -3.33 -17.95
N GLU A 72 18.07 -3.60 -17.97
CA GLU A 72 17.49 -4.90 -17.59
C GLU A 72 17.76 -5.34 -16.13
N ARG A 73 18.06 -4.40 -15.24
CA ARG A 73 18.12 -4.66 -13.80
C ARG A 73 16.74 -5.03 -13.24
N GLN A 74 16.71 -5.68 -12.08
CA GLN A 74 15.48 -5.81 -11.32
C GLN A 74 15.00 -4.42 -10.88
N THR A 75 13.77 -4.05 -11.27
CA THR A 75 13.22 -2.70 -11.07
C THR A 75 12.06 -2.69 -10.08
N MET A 76 11.55 -3.86 -9.72
CA MET A 76 10.45 -4.06 -8.79
C MET A 76 10.63 -5.38 -8.03
N LEU A 77 10.30 -5.34 -6.74
CA LEU A 77 10.17 -6.47 -5.84
C LEU A 77 8.85 -6.30 -5.09
N ALA A 78 7.97 -7.27 -5.21
CA ALA A 78 6.66 -7.27 -4.58
C ALA A 78 6.50 -8.57 -3.77
N GLU A 79 6.69 -8.45 -2.47
CA GLU A 79 6.55 -9.53 -1.48
C GLU A 79 5.41 -9.20 -0.52
N ASN A 80 4.94 -10.19 0.24
CA ASN A 80 3.97 -9.92 1.29
C ASN A 80 4.46 -8.80 2.21
N ASN A 81 3.60 -7.81 2.42
CA ASN A 81 3.85 -6.63 3.24
C ASN A 81 4.97 -5.68 2.76
N ARG A 82 5.55 -5.91 1.57
CA ARG A 82 6.65 -5.09 1.06
C ARG A 82 6.63 -4.95 -0.46
N LEU A 83 6.58 -3.71 -0.94
CA LEU A 83 6.79 -3.35 -2.34
C LEU A 83 7.97 -2.40 -2.43
N VAL A 84 8.95 -2.73 -3.26
CA VAL A 84 10.10 -1.88 -3.58
C VAL A 84 10.18 -1.74 -5.09
N PHE A 85 10.31 -0.52 -5.61
CA PHE A 85 10.44 -0.30 -7.05
C PHE A 85 11.23 0.97 -7.34
N VAL A 86 11.70 1.08 -8.58
CA VAL A 86 12.38 2.28 -9.09
C VAL A 86 11.38 3.12 -9.87
N ARG A 87 11.33 4.41 -9.59
CA ARG A 87 10.57 5.40 -10.37
C ARG A 87 11.49 6.44 -10.99
N THR A 88 11.01 7.06 -12.06
CA THR A 88 11.60 8.24 -12.68
C THR A 88 11.05 9.49 -12.01
N VAL A 89 11.93 10.45 -11.69
CA VAL A 89 11.55 11.74 -11.11
C VAL A 89 12.08 12.83 -12.02
N MET A 90 11.16 13.67 -12.49
CA MET A 90 11.47 14.80 -13.36
C MET A 90 11.35 16.08 -12.55
N VAL A 91 12.48 16.71 -12.27
CA VAL A 91 12.56 17.97 -11.54
C VAL A 91 12.65 19.10 -12.56
N GLU A 92 11.91 20.19 -12.35
CA GLU A 92 11.97 21.36 -13.23
C GLU A 92 13.41 21.87 -13.38
N ASN A 93 13.81 22.16 -14.62
CA ASN A 93 15.14 22.65 -14.96
C ASN A 93 16.31 21.74 -14.55
N ALA A 94 16.06 20.45 -14.36
CA ALA A 94 17.09 19.48 -13.99
C ALA A 94 16.96 18.19 -14.81
N ALA A 95 18.08 17.49 -14.98
CA ALA A 95 18.07 16.17 -15.61
C ALA A 95 17.26 15.17 -14.77
N SER A 96 16.54 14.29 -15.46
CA SER A 96 15.76 13.20 -14.87
C SER A 96 16.60 12.36 -13.90
N GLN A 97 15.97 11.94 -12.81
CA GLN A 97 16.58 11.17 -11.74
C GLN A 97 15.79 9.88 -11.50
N LEU A 98 16.46 8.89 -10.92
CA LEU A 98 15.88 7.62 -10.51
C LEU A 98 15.78 7.60 -8.99
N GLN A 99 14.65 7.12 -8.47
CA GLN A 99 14.40 7.04 -7.04
C GLN A 99 13.84 5.67 -6.69
N VAL A 100 14.34 5.07 -5.62
CA VAL A 100 13.80 3.83 -5.07
C VAL A 100 12.71 4.17 -4.07
N VAL A 101 11.50 3.69 -4.32
CA VAL A 101 10.36 3.86 -3.41
C VAL A 101 10.08 2.52 -2.75
N SER A 102 9.77 2.54 -1.46
CA SER A 102 9.43 1.35 -0.70
C SER A 102 8.16 1.58 0.12
N TYR A 103 7.25 0.62 0.04
CA TYR A 103 6.07 0.51 0.87
C TYR A 103 6.22 -0.69 1.80
N THR A 104 6.12 -0.49 3.10
CA THR A 104 6.28 -1.55 4.11
C THR A 104 5.24 -1.45 5.20
N ILE A 105 4.73 -2.60 5.63
CA ILE A 105 3.90 -2.69 6.84
C ILE A 105 4.80 -3.05 8.03
N ARG A 106 4.76 -2.22 9.08
CA ARG A 106 5.35 -2.50 10.39
C ARG A 106 4.32 -2.17 11.47
N ASP A 107 4.10 -3.09 12.41
CA ASP A 107 3.18 -2.91 13.54
C ASP A 107 1.77 -2.43 13.13
N GLY A 108 1.28 -2.93 11.99
CA GLY A 108 -0.01 -2.54 11.43
C GLY A 108 -0.06 -1.16 10.75
N LEU A 109 1.07 -0.45 10.67
CA LEU A 109 1.22 0.80 9.94
C LEU A 109 1.87 0.55 8.58
N LEU A 110 1.12 0.81 7.52
CA LEU A 110 1.66 0.92 6.18
C LEU A 110 2.37 2.25 6.04
N SER A 111 3.65 2.20 5.66
CA SER A 111 4.52 3.36 5.53
C SER A 111 5.23 3.37 4.19
N ARG A 112 5.57 4.58 3.74
CA ARG A 112 6.32 4.85 2.51
C ARG A 112 7.68 5.47 2.84
N THR A 113 8.72 4.98 2.21
CA THR A 113 10.05 5.61 2.15
C THR A 113 10.44 5.82 0.69
N GLU A 114 11.29 6.81 0.43
CA GLU A 114 11.75 7.14 -0.92
C GLU A 114 13.20 7.61 -0.91
N SER A 115 14.09 7.00 -1.70
CA SER A 115 15.53 7.29 -1.74
C SER A 115 15.86 8.75 -2.11
N ARG A 116 17.11 9.18 -1.98
CA ARG A 116 17.54 10.36 -2.75
C ARG A 116 17.49 10.05 -4.25
N GLY A 117 17.41 11.08 -5.10
CA GLY A 117 17.47 10.90 -6.55
C GLY A 117 18.88 10.54 -7.02
N ALA A 118 19.00 9.45 -7.76
CA ALA A 118 20.23 8.98 -8.39
C ALA A 118 20.25 9.32 -9.88
N ARG A 119 21.43 9.66 -10.41
CA ARG A 119 21.64 9.90 -11.85
C ARG A 119 22.52 8.85 -12.52
N ASP A 120 23.14 7.99 -11.71
CA ASP A 120 23.95 6.88 -12.15
C ASP A 120 23.40 5.56 -11.58
N LEU A 121 23.58 4.48 -12.35
CA LEU A 121 23.04 3.17 -12.02
C LEU A 121 23.81 2.50 -10.88
N ILE A 122 25.10 2.81 -10.68
CA ILE A 122 25.86 2.28 -9.53
C ILE A 122 25.30 2.84 -8.22
N GLU A 123 24.99 4.14 -8.22
CA GLU A 123 24.36 4.78 -7.07
C GLU A 123 22.96 4.21 -6.80
N LEU A 124 22.17 4.01 -7.86
CA LEU A 124 20.87 3.38 -7.78
C LEU A 124 20.95 1.97 -7.18
N ASP A 125 21.94 1.17 -7.60
CA ASP A 125 22.14 -0.20 -7.08
C ASP A 125 22.38 -0.18 -5.56
N ALA A 126 23.13 0.80 -5.05
CA ALA A 126 23.34 0.98 -3.62
C ALA A 126 22.06 1.40 -2.88
N LEU A 127 21.27 2.32 -3.46
CA LEU A 127 19.98 2.74 -2.88
C LEU A 127 18.94 1.62 -2.89
N TRP A 128 18.91 0.82 -3.96
CA TRP A 128 18.06 -0.36 -4.09
C TRP A 128 18.37 -1.36 -3.00
N LYS A 129 19.66 -1.70 -2.83
CA LYS A 129 20.11 -2.59 -1.75
C LYS A 129 19.72 -2.05 -0.37
N ALA A 130 19.94 -0.76 -0.11
CA ALA A 130 19.58 -0.14 1.17
C ALA A 130 18.06 -0.18 1.44
N ALA A 131 17.22 -0.07 0.40
CA ALA A 131 15.77 -0.20 0.52
C ALA A 131 15.34 -1.64 0.83
N LEU A 132 15.96 -2.64 0.18
CA LEU A 132 15.72 -4.05 0.47
C LEU A 132 16.11 -4.43 1.91
N GLU A 133 17.26 -3.93 2.37
CA GLU A 133 17.76 -4.13 3.73
C GLU A 133 17.09 -3.20 4.75
N GLN A 134 16.21 -2.29 4.31
CA GLN A 134 15.56 -1.26 5.15
C GLN A 134 16.55 -0.48 6.02
N SER A 135 17.76 -0.25 5.50
CA SER A 135 18.93 0.24 6.24
C SER A 135 19.30 1.70 5.87
N GLY A 136 18.42 2.40 5.16
CA GLY A 136 18.65 3.78 4.71
C GLY A 136 18.36 4.84 5.78
N PRO A 137 18.93 6.06 5.67
CA PRO A 137 18.73 7.15 6.63
C PRO A 137 17.33 7.81 6.53
N GLN A 138 16.38 7.16 5.87
CA GLN A 138 15.15 7.80 5.41
C GLN A 138 14.00 7.54 6.34
N SER A 139 13.38 8.62 6.80
CA SER A 139 12.24 8.54 7.69
C SER A 139 11.00 8.03 6.95
N PRO A 140 10.36 6.95 7.43
CA PRO A 140 9.11 6.48 6.85
C PRO A 140 7.98 7.47 7.10
N VAL A 141 7.16 7.70 6.07
CA VAL A 141 5.89 8.43 6.16
C VAL A 141 4.77 7.41 6.36
N GLY A 142 4.08 7.48 7.49
CA GLY A 142 2.90 6.65 7.75
C GLY A 142 1.73 7.03 6.86
N LEU A 143 1.12 6.06 6.19
CA LEU A 143 0.02 6.27 5.24
C LEU A 143 -1.32 5.78 5.79
N GLN A 144 -1.36 4.54 6.29
CA GLN A 144 -2.58 3.90 6.79
C GLN A 144 -2.26 3.01 7.98
N SER A 145 -2.98 3.21 9.08
CA SER A 145 -2.91 2.34 10.25
C SER A 145 -3.93 1.20 10.17
N GLY A 146 -3.73 0.16 10.98
CA GLY A 146 -4.60 -1.01 11.03
C GLY A 146 -4.54 -1.87 9.76
N VAL A 147 -3.43 -1.86 9.02
CA VAL A 147 -3.23 -2.73 7.85
C VAL A 147 -2.67 -4.07 8.34
N ALA A 148 -3.43 -5.15 8.16
CA ALA A 148 -3.04 -6.48 8.60
C ALA A 148 -2.13 -7.19 7.59
N ASN A 149 -2.39 -7.03 6.29
CA ASN A 149 -1.61 -7.67 5.23
C ASN A 149 -1.69 -6.84 3.94
N MET A 150 -0.64 -6.90 3.13
CA MET A 150 -0.57 -6.36 1.78
C MET A 150 0.01 -7.42 0.84
N GLU A 151 -0.81 -7.87 -0.11
CA GLU A 151 -0.47 -8.91 -1.09
C GLU A 151 -0.52 -8.36 -2.51
N PHE A 152 0.14 -9.08 -3.42
CA PHE A 152 0.36 -8.61 -4.78
C PHE A 152 0.10 -9.69 -5.82
N ARG A 153 -0.40 -9.27 -6.98
CA ARG A 153 -0.37 -10.06 -8.22
C ARG A 153 0.08 -9.16 -9.35
N VAL A 154 0.71 -9.74 -10.35
CA VAL A 154 1.17 -9.00 -11.53
C VAL A 154 0.49 -9.53 -12.79
N TRP A 155 0.18 -8.60 -13.71
CA TRP A 155 -0.30 -8.94 -15.04
C TRP A 155 0.88 -9.01 -16.01
N GLU A 156 1.22 -10.22 -16.41
CA GLU A 156 2.35 -10.49 -17.30
C GLU A 156 1.96 -11.64 -18.23
N GLY A 157 2.36 -11.57 -19.50
CA GLY A 157 2.10 -12.61 -20.51
C GLY A 157 0.62 -12.99 -20.66
N GLY A 158 -0.30 -12.02 -20.52
CA GLY A 158 -1.74 -12.21 -20.72
C GLY A 158 -2.49 -12.86 -19.55
N GLY A 159 -1.90 -12.92 -18.36
CA GLY A 159 -2.57 -13.48 -17.18
C GLY A 159 -2.03 -12.96 -15.86
N TRP A 160 -2.87 -13.05 -14.83
CA TRP A 160 -2.50 -12.73 -13.45
C TRP A 160 -1.65 -13.84 -12.84
N ARG A 161 -0.48 -13.48 -12.31
CA ARG A 161 0.46 -14.39 -11.66
C ARG A 161 1.04 -13.77 -10.39
N GLN A 162 1.71 -14.58 -9.59
CA GLN A 162 2.47 -14.09 -8.44
C GLN A 162 3.70 -13.28 -8.92
N PRO A 163 4.11 -12.22 -8.22
CA PRO A 163 5.31 -11.47 -8.59
C PRO A 163 6.55 -12.37 -8.62
N GLY A 164 7.24 -12.36 -9.75
CA GLY A 164 8.56 -12.99 -9.88
C GLY A 164 9.60 -12.13 -9.19
N ASN A 165 9.84 -12.34 -7.89
CA ASN A 165 10.86 -11.62 -7.12
C ASN A 165 12.29 -12.14 -7.38
N SER A 166 12.50 -12.84 -8.50
CA SER A 166 13.80 -13.36 -8.89
C SER A 166 14.74 -12.17 -9.10
N ALA A 167 15.59 -11.95 -8.12
CA ALA A 167 16.83 -11.21 -8.28
C ALA A 167 17.67 -11.98 -9.30
N THR A 168 17.46 -11.72 -10.58
CA THR A 168 18.60 -11.66 -11.48
C THR A 168 19.42 -10.47 -11.04
N SER A 169 20.17 -10.66 -9.94
CA SER A 169 21.44 -9.98 -9.80
C SER A 169 22.11 -10.15 -11.15
N ALA A 170 22.37 -9.04 -11.82
CA ALA A 170 23.08 -9.02 -13.08
C ALA A 170 24.53 -9.48 -12.80
N SER A 171 24.73 -10.75 -12.48
CA SER A 171 25.91 -11.43 -12.96
C SER A 171 25.73 -11.43 -14.46
N GLU A 172 26.51 -10.60 -15.16
CA GLU A 172 26.83 -10.85 -16.56
C GLU A 172 26.99 -12.36 -16.72
N PRO A 173 26.24 -13.03 -17.61
CA PRO A 173 26.39 -14.46 -17.79
C PRO A 173 27.83 -14.71 -18.25
N LYS A 174 28.69 -15.10 -17.31
CA LYS A 174 30.06 -15.50 -17.60
C LYS A 174 29.95 -16.81 -18.36
N CYS A 175 30.08 -16.72 -19.68
CA CYS A 175 30.25 -17.90 -20.49
C CYS A 175 31.61 -18.52 -20.16
N ALA A 176 31.59 -19.66 -19.47
CA ALA A 176 32.78 -20.47 -19.23
C ALA A 176 33.04 -21.49 -20.37
N ASP A 177 32.23 -21.46 -21.43
CA ASP A 177 32.35 -22.36 -22.57
C ASP A 177 33.42 -21.82 -23.55
N PRO A 178 34.41 -22.63 -23.95
CA PRO A 178 35.42 -22.23 -24.92
C PRO A 178 34.86 -22.02 -26.34
N ASP A 179 33.63 -22.45 -26.63
CA ASP A 179 32.96 -22.20 -27.92
C ASP A 179 32.31 -20.80 -27.97
N PRO A 180 32.82 -19.86 -28.79
CA PRO A 180 32.28 -18.51 -28.89
C PRO A 180 30.84 -18.44 -29.43
N ASN A 181 30.38 -19.44 -30.19
CA ASN A 181 29.01 -19.46 -30.72
C ASN A 181 28.00 -19.83 -29.63
N LYS A 182 28.35 -20.77 -28.73
CA LYS A 182 27.51 -21.10 -27.58
C LYS A 182 27.38 -19.94 -26.61
N CYS A 183 28.46 -19.19 -26.39
CA CYS A 183 28.40 -17.97 -25.60
C CYS A 183 27.45 -16.93 -26.20
N LYS A 184 27.45 -16.80 -27.53
CA LYS A 184 26.57 -15.89 -28.26
C LYS A 184 25.10 -16.27 -28.13
N ASP A 185 24.78 -17.56 -28.19
CA ASP A 185 23.41 -18.07 -28.00
C ASP A 185 22.91 -17.91 -26.56
N LEU A 186 23.79 -18.13 -25.57
CA LEU A 186 23.50 -17.91 -24.15
C LEU A 186 23.20 -16.43 -23.87
N MET A 187 24.02 -15.54 -24.43
CA MET A 187 23.82 -14.09 -24.37
C MET A 187 22.53 -13.67 -25.08
N ALA A 188 22.23 -14.23 -26.25
CA ALA A 188 21.00 -13.94 -26.99
C ALA A 188 19.73 -14.43 -26.27
N LYS A 189 19.78 -15.60 -25.61
CA LYS A 189 18.67 -16.13 -24.80
C LYS A 189 18.47 -15.32 -23.52
N ALA A 190 19.54 -14.94 -22.82
CA ALA A 190 19.45 -14.06 -21.66
C ALA A 190 18.89 -12.68 -22.03
N ALA A 191 19.33 -12.12 -23.16
CA ALA A 191 18.78 -10.88 -23.71
C ALA A 191 17.30 -11.02 -24.10
N ALA A 192 16.89 -12.14 -24.71
CA ALA A 192 15.50 -12.39 -25.09
C ALA A 192 14.57 -12.62 -23.88
N ALA A 193 15.05 -13.28 -22.83
CA ALA A 193 14.31 -13.45 -21.57
C ALA A 193 14.15 -12.12 -20.82
N ASN A 194 15.16 -11.26 -20.87
CA ASN A 194 15.09 -9.91 -20.30
C ASN A 194 14.21 -8.97 -21.12
N LYS A 195 14.16 -9.16 -22.46
CA LYS A 195 13.29 -8.41 -23.39
C LYS A 195 11.80 -8.72 -23.24
N ALA A 196 11.41 -9.74 -22.46
CA ALA A 196 10.02 -9.89 -22.06
C ALA A 196 9.63 -8.61 -21.29
N GLU A 197 8.68 -7.85 -21.85
CA GLU A 197 8.07 -6.70 -21.19
C GLU A 197 7.80 -7.06 -19.73
N GLY A 198 8.23 -6.18 -18.82
CA GLY A 198 7.93 -6.38 -17.41
C GLY A 198 6.43 -6.50 -17.17
N PRO A 199 6.01 -6.76 -15.93
CA PRO A 199 4.59 -6.74 -15.61
C PRO A 199 4.00 -5.39 -16.04
N SER A 200 2.91 -5.45 -16.79
CA SER A 200 2.18 -4.27 -17.30
C SER A 200 1.05 -3.84 -16.36
N GLY A 201 0.79 -4.64 -15.32
CA GLY A 201 -0.14 -4.30 -14.27
C GLY A 201 0.25 -4.90 -12.93
N LEU A 202 -0.15 -4.22 -11.85
CA LEU A 202 0.04 -4.63 -10.47
C LEU A 202 -1.30 -4.57 -9.75
N GLU A 203 -1.77 -5.69 -9.23
CA GLU A 203 -2.87 -5.74 -8.28
C GLU A 203 -2.30 -5.69 -6.86
N ILE A 204 -2.80 -4.77 -6.04
CA ILE A 204 -2.48 -4.66 -4.62
C ILE A 204 -3.75 -4.98 -3.83
N SER A 205 -3.64 -5.93 -2.91
CA SER A 205 -4.70 -6.33 -1.99
C SER A 205 -4.32 -5.92 -0.57
N LEU A 206 -5.09 -5.01 0.05
CA LEU A 206 -4.88 -4.54 1.42
C LEU A 206 -5.96 -5.10 2.34
N GLN A 207 -5.55 -5.95 3.29
CA GLN A 207 -6.43 -6.38 4.37
C GLN A 207 -6.38 -5.37 5.51
N ILE A 208 -7.47 -4.65 5.72
CA ILE A 208 -7.59 -3.68 6.82
C ILE A 208 -8.30 -4.34 8.02
N GLN A 209 -7.85 -4.03 9.23
CA GLN A 209 -8.50 -4.48 10.47
C GLN A 209 -9.93 -3.94 10.54
N GLY A 210 -10.88 -4.82 10.87
CA GLY A 210 -12.30 -4.48 10.94
C GLY A 210 -13.04 -4.52 9.59
N GLN A 211 -12.34 -4.70 8.46
CA GLN A 211 -12.95 -4.94 7.15
C GLN A 211 -13.05 -6.46 6.88
N PRO A 212 -14.22 -7.00 6.50
CA PRO A 212 -14.40 -8.43 6.28
C PRO A 212 -13.75 -8.94 4.99
N ALA A 213 -13.51 -8.05 4.02
CA ALA A 213 -12.87 -8.36 2.74
C ALA A 213 -11.69 -7.42 2.49
N PRO A 214 -10.65 -7.88 1.78
CA PRO A 214 -9.54 -7.02 1.42
C PRO A 214 -9.96 -5.98 0.38
N LEU A 215 -9.33 -4.81 0.44
CA LEU A 215 -9.48 -3.75 -0.55
C LEU A 215 -8.47 -3.99 -1.67
N VAL A 216 -8.97 -4.18 -2.88
CA VAL A 216 -8.15 -4.51 -4.04
C VAL A 216 -8.10 -3.33 -5.00
N LYS A 217 -6.91 -2.98 -5.47
CA LYS A 217 -6.72 -2.01 -6.55
C LYS A 217 -5.71 -2.50 -7.59
N VAL A 218 -6.05 -2.33 -8.85
CA VAL A 218 -5.20 -2.62 -9.99
C VAL A 218 -4.61 -1.32 -10.53
N PHE A 219 -3.29 -1.34 -10.73
CA PHE A 219 -2.48 -0.26 -11.28
C PHE A 219 -1.92 -0.73 -12.61
N LEU A 220 -1.91 0.15 -13.61
CA LEU A 220 -1.13 -0.06 -14.83
C LEU A 220 0.31 0.36 -14.55
N LEU A 221 1.27 -0.41 -15.08
CA LEU A 221 2.69 -0.14 -14.91
C LEU A 221 3.28 0.30 -16.26
N GLY A 222 4.13 1.33 -16.22
CA GLY A 222 4.80 1.88 -17.39
C GLY A 222 3.98 2.96 -18.10
N SER A 223 4.55 3.48 -19.19
CA SER A 223 3.88 4.47 -20.03
C SER A 223 2.72 3.84 -20.80
N VAL A 224 1.54 4.46 -20.69
CA VAL A 224 0.38 4.21 -21.57
C VAL A 224 0.62 4.83 -22.94
#